data_AF-A0A5C9E1X2-F1
#
_entry.id   AF-A0A5C9E1X2-F1
#
_cell.length_a   1.000
_cell.length_b   1.000
_cell.length_c   1.000
_cell.angle_alpha   90.00
_cell.angle_beta   90.00
_cell.angle_gamma   90.00
#
_symmetry.space_group_name_H-M   'P 1'
#
loop_
_entity.id
_entity.type
_entity.pdbx_description
1 polymer ?
#
loop_
_entity_poly.entity_id
_entity_poly.type
_entity_poly.pdbx_seq_one_letter_code
_entity_poly.pdbx_strand_id
1 'polypeptide(L)'
;MNNEFNKWLERLLEEKSIDPDTIHFDFIDDDEIFHDMPLRVVIEYIKKSDPINQDQIKLKLVKIDFQNGDILHFFKYIAHWIVENHKPEIFKTKKEMIADGQ
;
A
#
# COMPACT_ATOMS: atom_id res chain seq x y z
N MET A 1 -7.12 4.88 -18.77
CA MET A 1 -6.49 5.33 -17.50
C MET A 1 -7.24 6.56 -17.02
N ASN A 2 -7.71 6.57 -15.77
CA ASN A 2 -8.40 7.72 -15.19
C ASN A 2 -7.37 8.82 -14.90
N ASN A 3 -7.30 9.83 -15.76
CA ASN A 3 -6.25 10.85 -15.71
C ASN A 3 -6.40 11.76 -14.48
N GLU A 4 -7.61 11.94 -13.96
CA GLU A 4 -7.88 12.91 -12.90
C GLU A 4 -7.40 12.45 -11.53
N PHE A 5 -7.58 11.17 -11.18
CA PHE A 5 -7.06 10.64 -9.92
C PHE A 5 -5.53 10.67 -9.90
N ASN A 6 -4.88 10.28 -11.00
CA ASN A 6 -3.41 10.25 -11.08
C ASN A 6 -2.79 11.64 -10.89
N LYS A 7 -3.33 12.66 -11.59
CA LYS A 7 -2.89 14.05 -11.42
C LYS A 7 -3.12 14.56 -10.01
N TRP A 8 -4.28 14.22 -9.41
CA TRP A 8 -4.58 14.61 -8.04
C TRP A 8 -3.59 13.99 -7.05
N LEU A 9 -3.27 12.70 -7.21
CA LEU A 9 -2.32 12.01 -6.34
C LEU A 9 -0.90 12.56 -6.51
N GLU A 10 -0.46 12.82 -7.74
CA GLU A 10 0.84 13.45 -8.02
C GLU A 10 0.94 14.81 -7.34
N ARG A 11 -0.10 15.64 -7.46
CA ARG A 11 -0.14 16.94 -6.80
C ARG A 11 -0.11 16.85 -5.27
N LEU A 12 -0.83 15.88 -4.68
CA LEU A 12 -0.78 15.66 -3.23
C LEU A 12 0.65 15.35 -2.77
N LEU A 13 1.37 14.49 -3.50
CA LEU A 13 2.75 14.12 -3.17
C LEU A 13 3.70 15.31 -3.31
N GLU A 14 3.57 16.10 -4.38
CA GLU A 14 4.32 17.34 -4.59
C GLU A 14 4.08 18.35 -3.45
N GLU A 15 2.82 18.59 -3.08
CA GLU A 15 2.43 19.51 -2.00
C GLU A 15 3.01 19.08 -0.64
N LYS A 16 3.21 17.77 -0.44
CA LYS A 16 3.84 17.20 0.76
C LYS A 16 5.35 17.02 0.64
N SER A 17 5.96 17.40 -0.48
CA SER A 17 7.39 17.18 -0.76
C SER A 17 7.81 15.72 -0.59
N ILE A 18 6.92 14.80 -0.98
CA ILE A 18 7.13 13.36 -0.91
C ILE A 18 7.64 12.87 -2.26
N ASP A 19 8.86 12.34 -2.29
CA ASP A 19 9.42 11.67 -3.46
C ASP A 19 9.22 10.14 -3.35
N PRO A 20 8.35 9.52 -4.18
CA PRO A 20 8.10 8.08 -4.19
C PRO A 20 9.32 7.19 -4.40
N ASP A 21 10.40 7.71 -5.00
CA ASP A 21 11.63 6.96 -5.25
C ASP A 21 12.55 6.86 -4.02
N THR A 22 12.30 7.68 -3.01
CA THR A 22 13.17 7.80 -1.84
C THR A 22 12.61 7.13 -0.58
N ILE A 23 11.32 6.77 -0.61
CA ILE A 23 10.60 6.25 0.55
C ILE A 23 10.35 4.76 0.40
N HIS A 24 10.67 4.04 1.46
CA HIS A 24 10.49 2.60 1.59
C HIS A 24 9.66 2.29 2.84
N PHE A 25 8.85 1.24 2.75
CA PHE A 25 8.06 0.72 3.87
C PHE A 25 8.57 -0.66 4.27
N ASP A 26 9.14 -0.70 5.47
CA ASP A 26 9.64 -1.94 6.06
C ASP A 26 8.62 -2.51 7.04
N PHE A 27 8.32 -3.79 6.93
CA PHE A 27 7.43 -4.49 7.85
C PHE A 27 7.63 -6.01 7.86
N ILE A 28 7.13 -6.66 8.91
CA ILE A 28 7.07 -8.12 9.01
C ILE A 28 5.60 -8.51 8.90
N ASP A 29 5.29 -9.50 8.07
CA ASP A 29 3.93 -10.04 7.92
C ASP A 29 3.63 -11.16 8.93
N ASP A 30 2.40 -11.67 8.90
CA ASP A 30 1.94 -12.76 9.79
C ASP A 30 2.72 -14.09 9.63
N ASP A 31 3.48 -14.27 8.55
CA ASP A 31 4.30 -15.46 8.31
C ASP A 31 5.78 -15.21 8.69
N GLU A 32 6.04 -14.15 9.46
CA GLU A 32 7.38 -13.71 9.90
C GLU A 32 8.34 -13.36 8.75
N ILE A 33 7.79 -13.00 7.58
CA ILE A 33 8.59 -12.58 6.42
C ILE A 33 8.82 -11.08 6.48
N PHE A 34 10.09 -10.67 6.38
CA PHE A 34 10.46 -9.26 6.24
C PHE A 34 10.21 -8.77 4.80
N HIS A 35 9.49 -7.66 4.69
CA HIS A 35 9.19 -6.96 3.45
C HIS A 35 9.79 -5.56 3.49
N ASP A 36 10.42 -5.17 2.39
CA ASP A 36 10.81 -3.80 2.08
C ASP A 36 10.11 -3.42 0.76
N MET A 37 9.19 -2.46 0.82
CA MET A 37 8.39 -2.04 -0.32
C MET A 37 8.59 -0.55 -0.63
N PRO A 38 9.09 -0.19 -1.83
CA PRO A 38 9.16 1.21 -2.26
C PRO A 38 7.76 1.83 -2.37
N LEU A 39 7.61 3.09 -1.94
CA LEU A 39 6.35 3.84 -2.06
C LEU A 39 5.87 3.93 -3.52
N ARG A 40 6.79 3.99 -4.51
CA ARG A 40 6.44 3.92 -5.93
C ARG A 40 5.56 2.71 -6.28
N VAL A 41 5.86 1.53 -5.73
CA VAL A 41 5.09 0.31 -6.01
C VAL A 41 3.65 0.46 -5.49
N VAL A 42 3.50 1.01 -4.28
CA VAL A 42 2.18 1.30 -3.68
C VAL A 42 1.40 2.28 -4.54
N ILE A 43 2.04 3.37 -4.99
CA ILE A 43 1.39 4.37 -5.85
C ILE A 43 0.96 3.76 -7.18
N GLU A 44 1.82 2.96 -7.83
CA GLU A 44 1.47 2.29 -9.08
C GLU A 44 0.30 1.32 -8.91
N TYR A 45 0.24 0.62 -7.78
CA TYR A 45 -0.88 -0.27 -7.45
C TYR A 45 -2.19 0.52 -7.35
N ILE A 46 -2.19 1.61 -6.57
CA ILE A 46 -3.35 2.48 -6.37
C ILE A 46 -3.81 3.12 -7.68
N LYS A 47 -2.87 3.58 -8.53
CA LYS A 47 -3.21 4.15 -9.85
C LYS A 47 -3.88 3.14 -10.80
N LYS A 48 -3.68 1.83 -10.59
CA LYS A 48 -4.27 0.74 -11.38
C LYS A 48 -5.56 0.17 -10.77
N SER A 49 -5.94 0.55 -9.54
CA SER A 49 -7.18 0.09 -8.93
C SER A 49 -8.41 0.63 -9.65
N ASP A 50 -9.57 0.02 -9.42
CA ASP A 50 -10.83 0.50 -9.99
C ASP A 50 -11.23 1.87 -9.40
N PRO A 51 -12.12 2.63 -10.09
CA PRO A 51 -12.51 3.97 -9.66
C PRO A 51 -13.12 4.04 -8.26
N ILE A 52 -13.86 3.02 -7.82
CA ILE A 52 -14.50 3.01 -6.50
C ILE A 52 -13.42 2.97 -5.42
N ASN A 53 -12.43 2.10 -5.58
CA ASN A 53 -11.29 2.03 -4.67
C ASN A 53 -10.45 3.32 -4.70
N GLN A 54 -10.24 3.93 -5.87
CA GLN A 54 -9.53 5.21 -6.00
C GLN A 54 -10.24 6.33 -5.20
N ASP A 55 -11.56 6.43 -5.30
CA ASP A 55 -12.35 7.42 -4.57
C ASP A 55 -12.28 7.22 -3.05
N GLN A 56 -12.34 5.97 -2.59
CA GLN A 56 -12.20 5.65 -1.16
C GLN A 56 -10.81 6.00 -0.62
N ILE A 57 -9.76 5.68 -1.38
CA ILE A 57 -8.36 6.01 -1.05
C ILE A 57 -8.19 7.53 -0.99
N LYS A 58 -8.71 8.25 -1.99
CA LYS A 58 -8.69 9.72 -2.02
C LYS A 58 -9.39 10.31 -0.78
N LEU A 59 -10.59 9.84 -0.46
CA LEU A 59 -11.34 10.30 0.72
C LEU A 59 -10.55 10.11 2.01
N LYS A 60 -9.88 8.95 2.16
CA LYS A 60 -9.08 8.63 3.34
C LYS A 60 -7.84 9.52 3.45
N LEU A 61 -7.10 9.71 2.35
CA LEU A 61 -5.93 10.59 2.30
C LEU A 61 -6.31 12.03 2.62
N VAL A 62 -7.37 12.56 2.01
CA VAL A 62 -7.88 13.92 2.30
C VAL A 62 -8.26 14.06 3.78
N LYS A 63 -8.91 13.06 4.36
CA LYS A 63 -9.28 13.09 5.78
C LYS A 63 -8.06 13.12 6.70
N ILE A 64 -7.05 12.29 6.43
CA ILE A 64 -5.81 12.26 7.21
C ILE A 64 -5.10 13.61 7.10
N ASP A 65 -4.98 14.12 5.88
CA ASP A 65 -4.33 15.39 5.60
C ASP A 65 -5.03 16.57 6.30
N PHE A 66 -6.36 16.63 6.23
CA PHE A 66 -7.16 17.64 6.91
C PHE A 66 -6.97 17.64 8.44
N GLN A 67 -6.68 16.46 9.01
CA GLN A 67 -6.39 16.29 10.43
C GLN A 67 -4.91 16.53 10.78
N ASN A 68 -4.10 17.02 9.82
CA ASN A 68 -2.64 17.15 9.91
C ASN A 68 -1.94 15.83 10.27
N GLY A 69 -2.52 14.70 9.86
CA GLY A 69 -1.91 13.39 10.05
C GLY A 69 -0.88 13.08 8.97
N ASP A 70 0.04 12.15 9.27
CA ASP A 70 0.99 11.65 8.30
C ASP A 70 0.31 10.66 7.33
N ILE A 71 0.23 11.05 6.05
CA ILE A 71 -0.35 10.22 5.00
C ILE A 71 0.51 8.99 4.66
N LEU A 72 1.81 9.00 4.98
CA LEU A 72 2.69 7.84 4.78
C LEU A 72 2.27 6.64 5.61
N HIS A 73 1.65 6.85 6.78
CA HIS A 73 1.07 5.74 7.56
C HIS A 73 -0.03 5.01 6.78
N PHE A 74 -0.84 5.72 5.99
CA PHE A 74 -1.87 5.09 5.20
C PHE A 74 -1.29 4.38 3.96
N PHE A 75 -0.26 4.95 3.33
CA PHE A 75 0.46 4.24 2.28
C PHE A 75 1.12 2.96 2.79
N LYS A 76 1.70 2.98 4.00
CA LYS A 76 2.22 1.77 4.67
C LYS A 76 1.13 0.73 4.92
N TYR A 77 -0.05 1.16 5.37
CA TYR A 77 -1.21 0.26 5.51
C TYR A 77 -1.58 -0.41 4.17
N ILE A 78 -1.59 0.34 3.07
CA ILE A 78 -1.85 -0.23 1.74
C ILE A 78 -0.74 -1.20 1.33
N ALA A 79 0.53 -0.90 1.63
CA ALA A 79 1.65 -1.79 1.36
C ALA A 79 1.48 -3.17 2.05
N HIS A 80 1.11 -3.17 3.33
CA HIS A 80 0.74 -4.40 4.06
C HIS A 80 -0.40 -5.15 3.38
N TRP A 81 -1.49 -4.44 3.05
CA TRP A 81 -2.66 -5.04 2.41
C TRP A 81 -2.32 -5.67 1.04
N ILE A 82 -1.44 -5.03 0.25
CA ILE A 82 -0.96 -5.59 -1.02
C ILE A 82 -0.28 -6.93 -0.78
N VAL A 83 0.64 -7.02 0.17
CA VAL A 83 1.35 -8.27 0.52
C VAL A 83 0.35 -9.34 0.94
N GLU A 84 -0.54 -9.05 1.87
CA GLU A 84 -1.54 -10.00 2.37
C GLU A 84 -2.41 -10.59 1.26
N ASN A 85 -2.82 -9.76 0.28
CA ASN A 85 -3.73 -10.17 -0.79
C ASN A 85 -3.02 -10.74 -2.03
N HIS A 86 -1.69 -10.62 -2.10
CA HIS A 86 -0.88 -11.14 -3.20
C HIS A 86 0.15 -12.17 -2.74
N LYS A 87 0.00 -12.77 -1.54
CA LYS A 87 0.83 -13.89 -1.10
C LYS A 87 0.76 -15.02 -2.14
N PRO A 88 1.86 -15.34 -2.86
CA PRO A 88 1.82 -16.42 -3.82
C PRO A 88 1.58 -17.74 -3.09
N GLU A 89 0.89 -18.67 -3.76
CA GLU A 89 0.38 -19.92 -3.14
C GLU A 89 1.47 -20.76 -2.45
N ILE A 90 2.72 -20.64 -2.88
CA ILE A 90 3.90 -21.27 -2.26
C ILE A 90 4.12 -20.88 -0.79
N PHE A 91 3.58 -19.75 -0.33
CA PHE A 91 3.65 -19.36 1.09
C PHE A 91 2.42 -19.79 1.88
N LYS A 92 1.29 -20.08 1.23
CA LYS A 92 0.08 -20.58 1.91
C LYS A 92 0.25 -22.00 2.46
N THR A 93 1.11 -22.79 1.82
CA THR A 93 1.33 -24.22 2.13
C THR A 93 2.17 -24.46 3.39
N LYS A 94 3.01 -23.52 3.85
CA LYS A 94 3.80 -23.73 5.08
C LYS A 94 2.94 -23.81 6.35
N LYS A 95 1.80 -23.11 6.38
CA LYS A 95 0.86 -23.13 7.51
C LYS A 95 0.06 -24.45 7.57
N GLU A 96 -0.14 -25.09 6.41
CA GLU A 96 -0.78 -26.41 6.29
C GLU A 96 0.21 -27.56 6.61
N MET A 97 1.49 -27.42 6.24
CA MET A 97 2.51 -28.45 6.52
C MET A 97 2.88 -28.60 8.00
N ILE A 98 2.62 -27.60 8.84
CA ILE A 98 2.85 -27.69 10.31
C ILE A 98 1.62 -28.31 11.01
N ALA A 99 0.44 -28.26 10.39
CA ALA A 99 -0.81 -28.78 10.96
C ALA A 99 -0.99 -30.30 10.76
N ASP A 100 -0.33 -30.90 9.77
CA ASP A 100 -0.35 -32.36 9.52
C ASP A 100 0.78 -33.13 10.23
N GLY A 101 1.54 -32.44 11.09
CA GLY A 101 2.69 -32.99 11.83
C GLY A 101 2.46 -33.24 13.33
N GLN A 102 1.21 -33.27 13.80
CA GLN A 102 0.83 -33.64 15.18
C GLN A 102 -0.12 -34.83 15.22
#